data_AF-A0A4V2Y664-F1
#
_entry.id   AF-A0A4V2Y664-F1
#
_cell.length_a   1.000
_cell.length_b   1.000
_cell.length_c   1.000
_cell.angle_alpha   90.00
_cell.angle_beta   90.00
_cell.angle_gamma   90.00
#
_symmetry.space_group_name_H-M   'P 1'
#
loop_
_entity.id
_entity.type
_entity.pdbx_description
1 polymer ?
#
loop_
_entity_poly.entity_id
_entity_poly.type
_entity_poly.pdbx_seq_one_letter_code
_entity_poly.pdbx_strand_id
1 'polypeptide(L)'
;MVTEVAKGSGYMTAFKVVAIVNTASVLAQGVTAGQLMSGADAGLHGTGSLVVHVLGLVQLIVAVLVWRPGRGAGWPALASLAILLLGFVQSMLGGSGAVAMHVPLAMGLLGLSVWLVVWSWRR
;
A
#
# COMPACT_ATOMS: atom_id res chain seq x y z
N MET A 1 -31.08 8.77 -4.47
CA MET A 1 -29.96 9.54 -5.10
C MET A 1 -29.00 10.10 -4.05
N VAL A 2 -29.47 10.85 -3.04
CA VAL A 2 -28.60 11.47 -2.00
C VAL A 2 -27.75 10.47 -1.22
N THR A 3 -28.31 9.31 -0.83
CA THR A 3 -27.61 8.27 -0.07
C THR A 3 -26.48 7.60 -0.85
N GLU A 4 -26.64 7.44 -2.17
CA GLU A 4 -25.62 6.81 -3.04
C GLU A 4 -24.43 7.75 -3.27
N VAL A 5 -24.70 9.05 -3.41
CA VAL A 5 -23.64 10.08 -3.48
C VAL A 5 -22.86 10.17 -2.17
N ALA A 6 -23.57 10.13 -1.02
CA ALA A 6 -22.94 10.12 0.30
C ALA A 6 -22.06 8.87 0.53
N LYS A 7 -22.53 7.68 0.11
CA LYS A 7 -21.74 6.44 0.15
C LYS A 7 -20.49 6.52 -0.74
N GLY A 8 -20.64 6.98 -1.98
CA GLY A 8 -19.51 7.17 -2.90
C GLY A 8 -18.43 8.11 -2.33
N SER A 9 -18.86 9.22 -1.71
CA SER A 9 -17.98 10.16 -1.01
C SER A 9 -17.28 9.54 0.21
N GLY A 10 -18.00 8.74 1.00
CA GLY A 10 -17.47 8.03 2.17
C GLY A 10 -16.40 7.01 1.79
N TYR A 11 -16.65 6.18 0.77
CA TYR A 11 -15.67 5.19 0.31
C TYR A 11 -14.38 5.84 -0.22
N MET A 12 -14.49 6.94 -0.95
CA MET A 12 -13.31 7.67 -1.43
C MET A 12 -12.51 8.26 -0.27
N THR A 13 -13.16 8.83 0.73
CA THR A 13 -12.48 9.33 1.95
C THR A 13 -11.76 8.20 2.67
N ALA A 14 -12.39 7.04 2.83
CA ALA A 14 -11.76 5.86 3.41
C ALA A 14 -10.53 5.41 2.58
N PHE A 15 -10.65 5.40 1.24
CA PHE A 15 -9.53 5.05 0.36
C PHE A 15 -8.35 6.00 0.54
N LYS A 16 -8.61 7.32 0.58
CA LYS A 16 -7.59 8.37 0.82
C LYS A 16 -6.82 8.10 2.11
N VAL A 17 -7.54 7.87 3.22
CA VAL A 17 -6.93 7.63 4.53
C VAL A 17 -6.08 6.36 4.50
N VAL A 18 -6.64 5.24 4.03
CA VAL A 18 -5.91 3.97 4.00
C VAL A 18 -4.69 4.03 3.08
N ALA A 19 -4.81 4.65 1.91
CA ALA A 19 -3.69 4.81 0.98
C ALA A 19 -2.55 5.65 1.59
N ILE A 20 -2.88 6.72 2.33
CA ILE A 20 -1.88 7.53 3.07
C ILE A 20 -1.20 6.68 4.14
N VAL A 21 -1.97 5.98 4.98
CA VAL A 21 -1.43 5.17 6.08
C VAL A 21 -0.57 4.03 5.55
N ASN A 22 -1.01 3.35 4.49
CA ASN A 22 -0.24 2.31 3.83
C ASN A 22 1.06 2.85 3.23
N THR A 23 1.01 3.97 2.50
CA THR A 23 2.21 4.63 1.94
C THR A 23 3.19 5.04 3.04
N ALA A 24 2.70 5.59 4.15
CA ALA A 24 3.52 5.93 5.31
C ALA A 24 4.17 4.71 5.94
N SER A 25 3.47 3.56 5.99
CA SER A 25 4.06 2.31 6.48
C SER A 25 5.17 1.77 5.57
N VAL A 26 5.04 1.93 4.24
CA VAL A 26 6.10 1.60 3.27
C VAL A 26 7.32 2.53 3.45
N LEU A 27 7.11 3.82 3.71
CA LEU A 27 8.20 4.74 4.05
C LEU A 27 8.90 4.34 5.36
N ALA A 28 8.15 3.95 6.38
CA ALA A 28 8.70 3.45 7.64
C ALA A 28 9.51 2.16 7.42
N GLN A 29 9.09 1.28 6.51
CA GLN A 29 9.89 0.12 6.11
C GLN A 29 11.26 0.53 5.54
N GLY A 30 11.33 1.58 4.72
CA GLY A 30 12.60 2.14 4.25
C GLY A 30 13.53 2.59 5.38
N VAL A 31 12.99 3.21 6.43
CA VAL A 31 13.75 3.59 7.63
C VAL A 31 14.28 2.36 8.36
N THR A 32 13.41 1.38 8.61
CA THR A 32 13.81 0.13 9.29
C THR A 32 14.80 -0.71 8.48
N ALA A 33 14.74 -0.65 7.15
CA ALA A 33 15.73 -1.28 6.28
C ALA A 33 17.10 -0.60 6.44
N GLY A 34 17.14 0.73 6.49
CA GLY A 34 18.38 1.47 6.78
C GLY A 34 18.99 1.14 8.15
N GLN A 35 18.14 0.97 9.17
CA GLN A 35 18.56 0.52 10.50
C GLN A 35 19.14 -0.91 10.46
N LEU A 36 18.45 -1.83 9.77
CA LEU A 36 18.92 -3.21 9.58
C LEU A 36 20.28 -3.25 8.86
N MET A 37 20.46 -2.44 7.82
CA MET A 37 21.76 -2.29 7.11
C MET A 37 22.85 -1.68 8.00
N SER A 38 22.47 -0.95 9.04
CA SER A 38 23.38 -0.36 10.04
C SER A 38 23.67 -1.31 11.21
N GLY A 39 23.20 -2.56 11.16
CA GLY A 39 23.45 -3.60 12.16
C GLY A 39 22.37 -3.78 13.21
N ALA A 40 21.20 -3.13 13.07
CA ALA A 40 20.05 -3.39 13.95
C ALA A 40 19.44 -4.79 13.69
N ASP A 41 18.70 -5.30 14.67
CA ASP A 41 17.94 -6.55 14.52
C ASP A 41 16.82 -6.43 13.47
N ALA A 42 16.50 -7.55 12.81
CA ALA A 42 15.51 -7.62 11.75
C ALA A 42 14.06 -7.54 12.24
N GLY A 43 13.80 -7.62 13.56
CA GLY A 43 12.47 -7.73 14.14
C GLY A 43 11.54 -6.58 13.78
N LEU A 44 12.01 -5.33 13.79
CA LEU A 44 11.20 -4.16 13.41
C LEU A 44 10.86 -4.17 11.92
N HIS A 45 11.85 -4.49 11.07
CA HIS A 45 11.64 -4.54 9.62
C HIS A 45 10.68 -5.69 9.26
N GLY A 46 10.95 -6.89 9.78
CA GLY A 46 10.13 -8.09 9.56
C GLY A 46 8.70 -7.94 10.07
N THR A 47 8.50 -7.43 11.30
CA THR A 47 7.15 -7.19 11.85
C THR A 47 6.43 -6.08 11.09
N GLY A 48 7.14 -5.02 10.71
CA GLY A 48 6.55 -3.94 9.94
C GLY A 48 6.10 -4.37 8.54
N SER A 49 6.74 -5.40 7.95
CA SER A 49 6.25 -6.01 6.71
C SER A 49 4.81 -6.53 6.87
N LEU A 50 4.48 -7.22 7.96
CA LEU A 50 3.11 -7.69 8.22
C LEU A 50 2.10 -6.52 8.23
N VAL A 51 2.48 -5.39 8.84
CA VAL A 51 1.64 -4.17 8.87
C VAL A 51 1.35 -3.66 7.45
N VAL A 52 2.37 -3.61 6.59
CA VAL A 52 2.20 -3.23 5.17
C VAL A 52 1.22 -4.16 4.45
N HIS A 53 1.29 -5.48 4.68
CA HIS A 53 0.37 -6.43 4.03
C HIS A 53 -1.07 -6.25 4.50
N VAL A 54 -1.28 -6.07 5.81
CA VAL A 54 -2.61 -5.83 6.37
C VAL A 54 -3.19 -4.53 5.80
N LEU A 55 -2.41 -3.44 5.79
CA LEU A 55 -2.84 -2.17 5.22
C LEU A 55 -3.09 -2.27 3.70
N GLY A 56 -2.26 -3.02 2.96
CA GLY A 56 -2.46 -3.31 1.54
C GLY A 56 -3.76 -4.07 1.26
N LEU A 57 -4.09 -5.06 2.10
CA LEU A 57 -5.36 -5.78 2.01
C LEU A 57 -6.56 -4.87 2.30
N VAL A 58 -6.48 -4.06 3.36
CA VAL A 58 -7.52 -3.07 3.67
C VAL A 58 -7.67 -2.07 2.52
N GLN A 59 -6.56 -1.60 1.93
CA GLN A 59 -6.59 -0.70 0.78
C GLN A 59 -7.31 -1.33 -0.42
N LEU A 60 -7.01 -2.60 -0.71
CA LEU A 60 -7.69 -3.34 -1.78
C LEU A 60 -9.19 -3.45 -1.51
N ILE A 61 -9.59 -3.82 -0.29
CA ILE A 61 -11.02 -3.93 0.08
C ILE A 61 -11.71 -2.59 -0.14
N VAL A 62 -11.16 -1.49 0.37
CA VAL A 62 -11.76 -0.16 0.23
C VAL A 62 -11.77 0.30 -1.24
N ALA A 63 -10.75 -0.02 -2.03
CA ALA A 63 -10.74 0.26 -3.47
C ALA A 63 -11.85 -0.51 -4.22
N VAL A 64 -12.14 -1.75 -3.83
CA VAL A 64 -13.28 -2.51 -4.36
C VAL A 64 -14.61 -1.87 -3.95
N LEU A 65 -14.72 -1.33 -2.73
CA LEU A 65 -15.91 -0.58 -2.29
C LEU A 65 -16.12 0.70 -3.11
N VAL A 66 -15.05 1.44 -3.42
CA VAL A 66 -15.09 2.58 -4.34
C VAL A 66 -15.57 2.16 -5.72
N TRP A 67 -15.07 1.03 -6.23
CA TRP A 67 -15.39 0.55 -7.58
C TRP A 67 -16.82 0.02 -7.72
N ARG A 68 -17.18 -1.01 -6.96
CA ARG A 68 -18.42 -1.76 -7.21
C ARG A 68 -19.64 -1.11 -6.55
N PRO A 69 -19.72 -0.99 -5.21
CA PRO A 69 -20.77 -0.22 -4.55
C PRO A 69 -20.74 1.27 -4.90
N GLY A 70 -19.56 1.91 -4.88
CA GLY A 70 -19.42 3.35 -5.12
C GLY A 70 -19.48 3.78 -6.58
N ARG A 71 -19.49 2.82 -7.52
CA ARG A 71 -19.51 3.05 -8.98
C ARG A 71 -18.37 3.95 -9.49
N GLY A 72 -17.29 4.04 -8.73
CA GLY A 72 -16.08 4.77 -9.08
C GLY A 72 -15.18 3.99 -10.06
N ALA A 73 -14.00 4.56 -10.34
CA ALA A 73 -13.01 3.90 -11.18
C ALA A 73 -12.55 2.56 -10.57
N GLY A 74 -12.47 1.50 -11.39
CA GLY A 74 -12.07 0.16 -10.93
C GLY A 74 -10.57 -0.12 -10.91
N TRP A 75 -9.79 0.64 -11.68
CA TRP A 75 -8.35 0.45 -11.76
C TRP A 75 -7.60 0.62 -10.42
N PRO A 76 -8.02 1.46 -9.44
CA PRO A 76 -7.33 1.54 -8.14
C PRO A 76 -7.40 0.23 -7.36
N ALA A 77 -8.43 -0.59 -7.59
CA ALA A 77 -8.50 -1.93 -7.02
C ALA A 77 -7.44 -2.85 -7.65
N LEU A 78 -7.23 -2.78 -8.97
CA LEU A 78 -6.16 -3.52 -9.64
C LEU A 78 -4.77 -3.08 -9.16
N ALA A 79 -4.55 -1.77 -9.02
CA ALA A 79 -3.29 -1.22 -8.49
C ALA A 79 -3.05 -1.65 -7.03
N SER A 80 -4.09 -1.63 -6.18
CA SER A 80 -3.99 -2.08 -4.79
C SER A 80 -3.74 -3.58 -4.68
N LEU A 81 -4.34 -4.38 -5.57
CA LEU A 81 -4.06 -5.81 -5.68
C LEU A 81 -2.59 -6.05 -6.08
N ALA A 82 -2.09 -5.31 -7.07
CA ALA A 82 -0.69 -5.40 -7.47
C ALA A 82 0.25 -5.03 -6.32
N ILE A 83 -0.03 -3.97 -5.57
CA ILE A 83 0.74 -3.57 -4.37
C ILE A 83 0.78 -4.73 -3.36
N LEU A 84 -0.37 -5.35 -3.06
CA LEU A 84 -0.45 -6.44 -2.10
C LEU A 84 0.37 -7.66 -2.55
N LEU A 85 0.18 -8.11 -3.80
CA LEU A 85 0.88 -9.29 -4.33
C LEU A 85 2.39 -9.07 -4.45
N LEU A 86 2.80 -7.90 -4.94
CA LEU A 86 4.21 -7.54 -5.01
C LEU A 86 4.81 -7.27 -3.63
N GLY A 87 4.02 -6.88 -2.63
CA GLY A 87 4.43 -6.84 -1.22
C GLY A 87 4.83 -8.22 -0.68
N PHE A 88 4.09 -9.28 -1.04
CA PHE A 88 4.49 -10.64 -0.67
C PHE A 88 5.79 -11.05 -1.37
N VAL A 89 5.95 -10.68 -2.65
CA VAL A 89 7.22 -10.87 -3.38
C VAL A 89 8.36 -10.10 -2.69
N GLN A 90 8.11 -8.87 -2.21
CA GLN A 90 9.07 -8.10 -1.44
C GLN A 90 9.52 -8.81 -0.17
N SER A 91 8.58 -9.40 0.58
CA SER A 91 8.90 -10.17 1.79
C SER A 91 9.74 -11.40 1.47
N MET A 92 9.43 -12.09 0.38
CA MET A 92 10.22 -13.23 -0.09
C MET A 92 11.64 -12.81 -0.47
N LEU A 93 11.80 -11.72 -1.24
CA LEU A 93 13.11 -11.21 -1.65
C LEU A 93 13.92 -10.67 -0.48
N GLY A 94 13.28 -10.00 0.48
CA GLY A 94 13.93 -9.52 1.70
C GLY A 94 14.39 -10.67 2.58
N GLY A 95 13.52 -11.66 2.81
CA GLY A 95 13.83 -12.86 3.60
C GLY A 95 14.90 -13.77 2.98
N SER A 96 15.04 -13.76 1.66
CA SER A 96 16.10 -14.51 0.96
C SER A 96 17.44 -13.77 0.86
N GLY A 97 17.51 -12.51 1.31
CA GLY A 97 18.70 -11.67 1.17
C GLY A 97 18.96 -11.17 -0.25
N ALA A 98 18.00 -11.28 -1.16
CA ALA A 98 18.10 -10.82 -2.55
C ALA A 98 17.95 -9.29 -2.68
N VAL A 99 18.79 -8.54 -1.95
CA VAL A 99 18.70 -7.07 -1.77
C VAL A 99 18.70 -6.32 -3.10
N ALA A 100 19.49 -6.79 -4.09
CA ALA A 100 19.58 -6.19 -5.42
C ALA A 100 18.23 -6.14 -6.17
N MET A 101 17.33 -7.09 -5.90
CA MET A 101 15.97 -7.12 -6.46
C MET A 101 14.95 -6.52 -5.49
N HIS A 102 15.17 -6.69 -4.19
CA HIS A 102 14.31 -6.16 -3.15
C HIS A 102 14.22 -4.62 -3.24
N VAL A 103 15.35 -3.91 -3.25
CA VAL A 103 15.38 -2.44 -3.18
C VAL A 103 14.71 -1.77 -4.39
N PRO A 104 15.00 -2.13 -5.66
CA PRO A 104 14.33 -1.50 -6.80
C PRO A 104 12.82 -1.73 -6.81
N LEU A 105 12.36 -2.94 -6.48
CA LEU A 105 10.94 -3.24 -6.39
C LEU A 105 10.27 -2.48 -5.23
N ALA A 106 10.95 -2.31 -4.08
CA ALA A 106 10.47 -1.47 -2.98
C ALA A 106 10.25 -0.02 -3.44
N MET A 107 11.21 0.56 -4.17
CA MET A 107 11.10 1.92 -4.70
C MET A 107 9.96 2.06 -5.72
N GLY A 108 9.78 1.07 -6.59
CA GLY A 108 8.65 1.03 -7.52
C GLY A 108 7.29 0.99 -6.81
N LEU A 109 7.17 0.18 -5.76
CA LEU A 109 5.95 0.09 -4.95
C LEU A 109 5.67 1.37 -4.17
N LEU A 110 6.71 2.01 -3.62
CA LEU A 110 6.58 3.32 -3.00
C LEU A 110 6.07 4.36 -4.00
N GLY A 111 6.66 4.42 -5.20
CA GLY A 111 6.24 5.33 -6.26
C GLY A 111 4.78 5.12 -6.68
N LEU A 112 4.36 3.86 -6.86
CA LEU A 112 2.97 3.51 -7.17
C LEU A 112 2.01 3.91 -6.04
N SER A 113 2.41 3.72 -4.78
CA SER A 113 1.60 4.06 -3.60
C SER A 113 1.42 5.58 -3.47
N VAL A 114 2.51 6.35 -3.62
CA VAL A 114 2.46 7.83 -3.65
C VAL A 114 1.59 8.31 -4.81
N TRP A 115 1.73 7.72 -6.00
CA TRP A 115 0.92 8.08 -7.15
C TRP A 115 -0.58 7.82 -6.91
N LEU A 116 -0.95 6.71 -6.27
CA LEU A 116 -2.34 6.43 -5.87
C LEU A 116 -2.88 7.47 -4.89
N VAL A 117 -2.07 7.87 -3.90
CA VAL A 117 -2.42 8.95 -2.98
C VAL A 117 -2.69 10.22 -3.78
N VAL A 118 -1.73 10.71 -4.58
CA VAL A 118 -1.89 11.93 -5.38
C VAL A 118 -3.12 11.85 -6.30
N TRP A 119 -3.30 10.73 -6.99
CA TRP A 119 -4.47 10.52 -7.85
C TRP A 119 -5.79 10.65 -7.09
N SER A 120 -5.87 10.08 -5.89
CA SER A 120 -7.10 10.10 -5.10
C SER A 120 -7.56 11.52 -4.72
N TRP A 121 -6.62 12.46 -4.58
CA TRP A 121 -6.92 13.88 -4.29
C TRP A 121 -7.24 14.72 -5.53
N ARG A 122 -7.01 14.19 -6.73
CA ARG A 122 -7.40 14.84 -8.00
C ARG A 122 -8.80 14.45 -8.47
N ARG A 123 -9.54 13.69 -7.66
CA ARG A 123 -10.91 13.20 -7.87
C ARG A 123 -11.83 13.84 -6.85
#